data_AF-A0A7W0KTM2-F1
#
_entry.id   AF-A0A7W0KTM2-F1
#
_cell.length_a   1.000
_cell.length_b   1.000
_cell.length_c   1.000
_cell.angle_alpha   90.00
_cell.angle_beta   90.00
_cell.angle_gamma   90.00
#
_symmetry.space_group_name_H-M   'P 1'
#
loop_
_entity.id
_entity.type
_entity.pdbx_description
1 polymer ?
#
loop_
_entity_poly.entity_id
_entity_poly.type
_entity_poly.pdbx_seq_one_letter_code
_entity_poly.pdbx_strand_id
1 'polypeptide(L)'
;MTAPLTTTTSTPIVSPKRLCAARCLAAAIAVVIAATSLAFFFAPDFTFDNIATYAPRNDHLLADLGAFQLAVAVALGGFALRPDQRLGLWVAVSAQSVHAFSHIRDDLIGEVDGSKGFTSAAPNIVSWALVVAVVVLATPRPARTVGAEP
;
A
#
# COMPACT_ATOMS: atom_id res chain seq x y z
N MET A 1 21.33 -37.93 34.60
CA MET A 1 21.86 -37.41 33.33
C MET A 1 20.69 -37.01 32.44
N THR A 2 20.38 -35.72 32.35
CA THR A 2 19.36 -35.18 31.45
C THR A 2 19.99 -34.91 30.09
N ALA A 3 19.43 -35.49 29.02
CA ALA A 3 19.92 -35.24 27.66
C ALA A 3 19.62 -33.78 27.26
N PRO A 4 20.56 -33.08 26.57
CA PRO A 4 20.34 -31.73 26.11
C PRO A 4 19.27 -31.72 25.01
N LEU A 5 18.19 -30.96 25.22
CA LEU A 5 17.16 -30.70 24.23
C LEU A 5 17.79 -29.98 23.04
N THR A 6 17.83 -30.64 21.89
CA THR A 6 18.31 -30.06 20.64
C THR A 6 17.17 -29.29 20.00
N THR A 7 17.10 -27.98 20.24
CA THR A 7 16.07 -27.11 19.67
C THR A 7 16.41 -26.80 18.22
N THR A 8 15.86 -27.54 17.26
CA THR A 8 15.94 -27.16 15.84
C THR A 8 15.07 -25.93 15.57
N THR A 9 15.68 -24.77 15.40
CA THR A 9 14.97 -23.54 15.01
C THR A 9 14.55 -23.65 13.54
N SER A 10 13.26 -23.86 13.28
CA SER A 10 12.74 -23.78 11.91
C SER A 10 12.74 -22.32 11.45
N THR A 11 13.47 -22.01 10.38
CA THR A 11 13.44 -20.67 9.78
C THR A 11 12.03 -20.38 9.25
N PRO A 12 11.44 -19.21 9.54
CA PRO A 12 10.12 -18.87 9.05
C PRO A 12 10.16 -18.62 7.54
N ILE A 13 9.36 -19.39 6.77
CA ILE A 13 9.29 -19.30 5.31
C ILE A 13 7.89 -18.80 4.88
N VAL A 14 7.85 -17.86 3.94
CA VAL A 14 6.59 -17.45 3.27
C VAL A 14 6.19 -18.54 2.28
N SER A 15 4.94 -19.00 2.30
CA SER A 15 4.50 -19.99 1.32
C SER A 15 4.58 -19.41 -0.11
N PRO A 16 5.02 -20.19 -1.12
CA PRO A 16 5.14 -19.70 -2.49
C PRO A 16 3.84 -19.10 -3.04
N LYS A 17 2.69 -19.68 -2.67
CA LYS A 17 1.37 -19.19 -3.06
C LYS A 17 1.06 -17.80 -2.49
N ARG A 18 1.36 -17.55 -1.20
CA ARG A 18 1.17 -16.23 -0.57
C ARG A 18 2.09 -15.18 -1.19
N LEU A 19 3.34 -15.55 -1.45
CA LEU A 19 4.29 -14.64 -2.10
C LEU A 19 3.85 -14.30 -3.52
N CYS A 20 3.37 -15.27 -4.29
CA CYS A 20 2.79 -15.04 -5.62
C CYS A 20 1.60 -14.08 -5.54
N ALA A 21 0.66 -14.31 -4.63
CA ALA A 21 -0.48 -13.42 -4.42
C ALA A 21 -0.06 -11.99 -4.03
N ALA A 22 0.92 -11.83 -3.13
CA ALA A 22 1.46 -10.53 -2.75
C ALA A 22 2.04 -9.78 -3.96
N ARG A 23 2.79 -10.48 -4.82
CA ARG A 23 3.39 -9.90 -6.02
C ARG A 23 2.35 -9.50 -7.06
N CYS A 24 1.36 -10.35 -7.32
CA CYS A 24 0.28 -10.03 -8.25
C CYS A 24 -0.53 -8.83 -7.77
N LEU A 25 -0.85 -8.78 -6.47
CA LEU A 25 -1.57 -7.66 -5.88
C LEU A 25 -0.74 -6.37 -5.95
N ALA A 26 0.55 -6.42 -5.59
CA ALA A 26 1.45 -5.27 -5.69
C ALA A 26 1.58 -4.75 -7.13
N ALA A 27 1.69 -5.65 -8.12
CA ALA A 27 1.76 -5.29 -9.53
C ALA A 27 0.46 -4.63 -10.01
N ALA A 28 -0.70 -5.18 -9.66
CA ALA A 28 -1.99 -4.60 -10.02
C ALA A 28 -2.17 -3.19 -9.46
N ILE A 29 -1.85 -3.01 -8.16
CA ILE A 29 -1.90 -1.69 -7.51
C ILE A 29 -0.92 -0.73 -8.19
N ALA A 30 0.32 -1.15 -8.45
CA ALA A 30 1.34 -0.34 -9.09
C ALA A 30 0.90 0.14 -10.48
N VAL A 31 0.28 -0.72 -11.29
CA VAL A 31 -0.21 -0.36 -12.63
C VAL A 31 -1.32 0.69 -12.54
N VAL A 32 -2.29 0.51 -11.65
CA VAL A 32 -3.38 1.48 -11.47
C VAL A 32 -2.84 2.84 -11.01
N ILE A 33 -1.99 2.85 -9.97
CA ILE A 33 -1.40 4.08 -9.45
C ILE A 33 -0.53 4.76 -10.52
N ALA A 34 0.29 4.00 -11.26
CA ALA A 34 1.12 4.55 -12.33
C ALA A 34 0.26 5.17 -13.44
N ALA A 35 -0.80 4.48 -13.89
CA ALA A 35 -1.70 5.00 -14.91
C ALA A 35 -2.36 6.31 -14.47
N THR A 36 -2.90 6.37 -13.24
CA THR A 36 -3.47 7.60 -12.67
C THR A 36 -2.42 8.70 -12.55
N SER A 37 -1.21 8.38 -12.10
CA SER A 37 -0.09 9.33 -11.97
C SER A 37 0.30 9.93 -13.32
N LEU A 38 0.41 9.10 -14.36
CA LEU A 38 0.70 9.56 -15.72
C LEU A 38 -0.43 10.41 -16.28
N ALA A 39 -1.70 10.10 -15.95
CA ALA A 39 -2.83 10.94 -16.33
C ALA A 39 -2.72 12.34 -15.71
N PHE A 40 -2.27 12.47 -14.45
CA PHE A 40 -2.06 13.79 -13.84
C PHE A 40 -1.00 14.63 -14.57
N PHE A 41 0.03 14.01 -15.15
CA PHE A 41 1.05 14.72 -15.94
C PHE A 41 0.59 15.09 -17.34
N PHE A 42 -0.01 14.12 -18.04
CA PHE A 42 -0.20 14.21 -19.50
C PHE A 42 -1.65 14.55 -19.90
N ALA A 43 -2.60 14.46 -18.97
CA ALA A 43 -4.01 14.74 -19.21
C ALA A 43 -4.65 15.50 -18.03
N PRO A 44 -4.08 16.67 -17.63
CA PRO A 44 -4.55 17.42 -16.47
C PRO A 44 -6.03 17.82 -16.57
N ASP A 45 -6.50 18.21 -17.77
CA ASP A 45 -7.92 18.50 -18.07
C ASP A 45 -8.83 17.33 -17.66
N PHE A 46 -8.53 16.13 -18.18
CA PHE A 46 -9.29 14.92 -17.86
C PHE A 46 -9.27 14.61 -16.37
N THR A 47 -8.11 14.74 -15.73
CA THR A 47 -8.00 14.45 -14.30
C THR A 47 -8.75 15.45 -13.43
N PHE A 48 -8.74 16.74 -13.78
CA PHE A 48 -9.54 17.74 -13.08
C PHE A 48 -11.03 17.45 -13.24
N ASP A 49 -11.48 17.11 -14.45
CA ASP A 49 -12.90 16.91 -14.72
C ASP A 49 -13.46 15.59 -14.13
N ASN A 50 -12.63 14.57 -13.91
CA ASN A 50 -13.10 13.21 -13.57
C ASN A 50 -12.56 12.65 -12.25
N ILE A 51 -11.45 13.14 -11.74
CA ILE A 51 -10.74 12.53 -10.60
C ILE A 51 -10.56 13.52 -9.45
N ALA A 52 -10.03 14.71 -9.74
CA ALA A 52 -9.68 15.74 -8.78
C ALA A 52 -10.44 17.04 -9.09
N THR A 53 -11.76 17.00 -8.95
CA THR A 53 -12.71 18.07 -9.33
C THR A 53 -12.74 19.28 -8.38
N TYR A 54 -11.66 19.48 -7.63
CA TYR A 54 -11.57 20.53 -6.61
C TYR A 54 -11.12 21.86 -7.24
N ALA A 55 -12.04 22.81 -7.36
CA ALA A 55 -11.75 24.14 -7.87
C ALA A 55 -11.03 25.04 -6.84
N PRO A 56 -10.17 25.99 -7.28
CA PRO A 56 -9.75 26.21 -8.65
C PRO A 56 -8.74 25.16 -9.14
N ARG A 57 -8.74 24.88 -10.45
CA ARG A 57 -7.78 23.97 -11.07
C ARG A 57 -6.34 24.45 -10.84
N ASN A 58 -5.47 23.53 -10.42
CA ASN A 58 -4.05 23.78 -10.20
C ASN A 58 -3.19 22.67 -10.83
N ASP A 59 -2.66 22.93 -12.02
CA ASP A 59 -1.89 21.94 -12.78
C ASP A 59 -0.56 21.56 -12.12
N HIS A 60 0.04 22.51 -11.40
CA HIS A 60 1.26 22.23 -10.64
C HIS A 60 0.96 21.24 -9.50
N LEU A 61 -0.14 21.43 -8.78
CA LEU A 61 -0.57 20.48 -7.75
C LEU A 61 -0.87 19.10 -8.34
N LEU A 62 -1.54 19.03 -9.50
CA LEU A 62 -1.78 17.75 -10.17
C LEU A 62 -0.46 17.05 -10.53
N ALA A 63 0.50 17.79 -11.10
CA ALA A 63 1.82 17.24 -11.40
C ALA A 63 2.57 16.76 -10.15
N ASP A 64 2.51 17.50 -9.04
CA ASP A 64 3.12 17.11 -7.76
C ASP A 64 2.49 15.83 -7.21
N LEU A 65 1.16 15.71 -7.25
CA LEU A 65 0.42 14.51 -6.86
C LEU A 65 0.81 13.32 -7.75
N GLY A 66 0.89 13.53 -9.07
CA GLY A 66 1.35 12.53 -10.02
C GLY A 66 2.78 12.06 -9.72
N ALA A 67 3.70 12.98 -9.42
CA ALA A 67 5.09 12.65 -9.09
C ALA A 67 5.17 11.78 -7.83
N PHE A 68 4.45 12.19 -6.77
CA PHE A 68 4.42 11.47 -5.51
C PHE A 68 3.84 10.06 -5.67
N GLN A 69 2.69 9.94 -6.33
CA GLN A 69 2.03 8.65 -6.55
C GLN A 69 2.86 7.72 -7.47
N LEU A 70 3.55 8.28 -8.46
CA LEU A 70 4.41 7.50 -9.34
C LEU A 70 5.57 6.85 -8.57
N ALA A 71 6.14 7.54 -7.58
CA ALA A 71 7.17 6.97 -6.71
C ALA A 71 6.64 5.76 -5.90
N VAL A 72 5.40 5.84 -5.40
CA VAL A 72 4.74 4.71 -4.72
C VAL A 72 4.52 3.53 -5.68
N ALA A 73 4.07 3.82 -6.92
CA ALA A 73 3.91 2.79 -7.94
C ALA A 73 5.24 2.10 -8.27
N VAL A 74 6.33 2.85 -8.41
CA VAL A 74 7.68 2.30 -8.62
C VAL A 74 8.12 1.42 -7.45
N ALA A 75 7.86 1.84 -6.21
CA ALA A 75 8.21 1.04 -5.04
C ALA A 75 7.45 -0.30 -4.97
N LEU A 76 6.15 -0.28 -5.26
CA LEU A 76 5.31 -1.50 -5.32
C LEU A 76 5.67 -2.40 -6.51
N GLY A 77 5.92 -1.82 -7.69
CA GLY A 77 6.39 -2.53 -8.87
C GLY A 77 7.77 -3.16 -8.64
N GLY A 78 8.68 -2.44 -7.98
CA GLY A 78 9.98 -2.94 -7.56
C GLY A 78 9.86 -4.18 -6.67
N PHE A 79 8.97 -4.15 -5.67
CA PHE A 79 8.67 -5.32 -4.85
C PHE A 79 8.06 -6.48 -5.67
N ALA A 80 7.15 -6.21 -6.60
CA ALA A 80 6.55 -7.24 -7.44
C ALA A 80 7.59 -7.98 -8.31
N LEU A 81 8.61 -7.25 -8.79
CA LEU A 81 9.71 -7.81 -9.56
C LEU A 81 10.75 -8.51 -8.67
N ARG A 82 11.10 -7.90 -7.53
CA ARG A 82 12.16 -8.33 -6.61
C ARG A 82 11.64 -8.38 -5.16
N PRO A 83 10.90 -9.45 -4.79
CA PRO A 83 10.21 -9.52 -3.50
C PRO A 83 11.14 -9.67 -2.27
N ASP A 84 12.42 -9.95 -2.50
CA ASP A 84 13.48 -9.92 -1.51
C ASP A 84 13.80 -8.47 -1.07
N GLN A 85 13.58 -7.48 -1.92
CA GLN A 85 13.84 -6.06 -1.65
C GLN A 85 12.61 -5.38 -1.02
N ARG A 86 12.40 -5.64 0.28
CA ARG A 86 11.19 -5.19 0.98
C ARG A 86 11.16 -3.72 1.40
N LEU A 87 12.29 -3.00 1.29
CA LEU A 87 12.36 -1.60 1.70
C LEU A 87 11.33 -0.74 0.94
N GLY A 88 11.20 -0.93 -0.37
CA GLY A 88 10.20 -0.20 -1.17
C GLY A 88 8.77 -0.46 -0.71
N LEU A 89 8.45 -1.70 -0.34
CA LEU A 89 7.13 -2.04 0.20
C LEU A 89 6.86 -1.33 1.54
N TRP A 90 7.85 -1.23 2.42
CA TRP A 90 7.71 -0.48 3.67
C TRP A 90 7.55 1.02 3.44
N VAL A 91 8.30 1.60 2.50
CA VAL A 91 8.13 3.01 2.11
C VAL A 91 6.71 3.24 1.56
N ALA A 92 6.22 2.35 0.69
CA ALA A 92 4.88 2.46 0.11
C ALA A 92 3.78 2.40 1.18
N VAL A 93 3.84 1.44 2.12
CA VAL A 93 2.83 1.35 3.19
C VAL A 93 2.90 2.54 4.14
N SER A 94 4.10 3.05 4.46
CA SER A 94 4.25 4.24 5.30
C SER A 94 3.67 5.48 4.62
N ALA A 95 3.99 5.72 3.35
CA ALA A 95 3.44 6.83 2.57
C ALA A 95 1.91 6.79 2.52
N GLN A 96 1.34 5.60 2.24
CA GLN A 96 -0.12 5.42 2.18
C GLN A 96 -0.78 5.57 3.55
N SER A 97 -0.09 5.20 4.64
CA SER A 97 -0.62 5.37 6.00
C SER A 97 -0.73 6.85 6.36
N VAL A 98 0.31 7.65 6.05
CA VAL A 98 0.30 9.10 6.29
C VAL A 98 -0.79 9.77 5.45
N HIS A 99 -0.90 9.40 4.17
CA HIS A 99 -1.91 9.94 3.26
C HIS A 99 -3.33 9.63 3.75
N ALA A 100 -3.62 8.36 4.08
CA ALA A 100 -4.93 7.97 4.60
C ALA A 100 -5.27 8.66 5.93
N PHE A 101 -4.29 8.83 6.82
CA PHE A 101 -4.47 9.55 8.08
C PHE A 101 -4.81 11.03 7.86
N SER A 102 -4.19 11.68 6.86
CA SER A 102 -4.54 13.07 6.49
C SER A 102 -6.02 13.18 6.16
N HIS A 103 -6.54 12.33 5.27
CA HIS A 103 -7.95 12.38 4.91
C HIS A 103 -8.90 12.01 6.06
N ILE A 104 -8.50 11.07 6.92
CA ILE A 104 -9.26 10.77 8.14
C ILE A 104 -9.34 12.00 9.04
N ARG A 105 -8.22 12.71 9.25
CA ARG A 105 -8.19 13.95 10.03
C ARG A 105 -9.15 14.97 9.43
N ASP A 106 -9.07 15.21 8.12
CA ASP A 106 -9.84 16.25 7.44
C ASP A 106 -11.35 15.98 7.52
N ASP A 107 -11.77 14.71 7.37
CA ASP A 107 -13.15 14.29 7.58
C ASP A 107 -13.60 14.40 9.06
N LEU A 108 -12.70 14.20 10.03
CA LEU A 108 -13.03 14.30 11.46
C LEU A 108 -13.20 15.74 11.94
N ILE A 109 -12.45 16.68 11.37
CA ILE A 109 -12.51 18.11 11.73
C ILE A 109 -13.44 18.92 10.82
N GLY A 110 -13.99 18.31 9.77
CA GLY A 110 -14.93 18.94 8.84
C GLY A 110 -14.28 19.99 7.94
N GLU A 111 -12.99 19.86 7.63
CA GLU A 111 -12.27 20.77 6.72
C GLU A 111 -12.72 20.61 5.26
N VAL A 112 -13.39 19.50 4.92
CA VAL A 112 -13.87 19.22 3.57
C VAL A 112 -15.36 19.59 3.45
N ASP A 113 -15.62 20.75 2.86
CA ASP A 113 -16.98 21.23 2.57
C ASP A 113 -17.76 20.19 1.76
N GLY A 114 -18.88 19.71 2.33
CA GLY A 114 -19.79 18.77 1.68
C GLY A 114 -19.53 17.29 1.94
N SER A 115 -18.41 16.90 2.58
CA SER A 115 -18.21 15.52 3.03
C SER A 115 -18.89 15.32 4.39
N LYS A 116 -19.95 14.51 4.44
CA LYS A 116 -20.44 13.93 5.69
C LYS A 116 -20.08 12.45 5.68
N GLY A 117 -19.39 11.99 6.73
CA GLY A 117 -19.12 10.57 6.97
C GLY A 117 -18.09 9.94 6.05
N PHE A 118 -16.79 10.08 6.39
CA PHE A 118 -15.65 9.35 5.81
C PHE A 118 -15.56 9.31 4.28
N THR A 119 -16.27 10.19 3.57
CA THR A 119 -16.41 10.11 2.11
C THR A 119 -15.12 10.50 1.40
N SER A 120 -14.30 11.39 1.96
CA SER A 120 -12.97 11.71 1.43
C SER A 120 -11.91 10.68 1.86
N ALA A 121 -12.05 10.12 3.06
CA ALA A 121 -11.13 9.10 3.59
C ALA A 121 -11.32 7.72 2.97
N ALA A 122 -12.55 7.33 2.56
CA ALA A 122 -12.86 5.97 2.15
C ALA A 122 -11.98 5.44 1.00
N PRO A 123 -11.76 6.16 -0.13
CA PRO A 123 -10.89 5.68 -1.20
C PRO A 123 -9.45 5.46 -0.70
N ASN A 124 -8.97 6.34 0.17
CA ASN A 124 -7.62 6.30 0.72
C ASN A 124 -7.44 5.14 1.72
N ILE A 125 -8.46 4.86 2.54
CA ILE A 125 -8.48 3.71 3.45
C ILE A 125 -8.47 2.39 2.65
N VAL A 126 -9.24 2.30 1.56
CA VAL A 126 -9.24 1.12 0.69
C VAL A 126 -7.86 0.92 0.06
N SER A 127 -7.28 1.98 -0.51
CA SER A 127 -5.95 1.95 -1.12
C SER A 127 -4.87 1.51 -0.10
N TRP A 128 -4.91 2.08 1.11
CA TRP A 128 -4.04 1.69 2.21
C TRP A 128 -4.22 0.22 2.60
N ALA A 129 -5.46 -0.25 2.77
CA ALA A 129 -5.75 -1.63 3.15
C ALA A 129 -5.23 -2.64 2.12
N LEU A 130 -5.30 -2.32 0.83
CA LEU A 130 -4.73 -3.15 -0.23
C LEU A 130 -3.21 -3.24 -0.13
N VAL A 131 -2.51 -2.14 0.17
CA VAL A 131 -1.06 -2.14 0.39
C VAL A 131 -0.67 -2.89 1.67
N VAL A 132 -1.44 -2.75 2.75
CA VAL A 132 -1.28 -3.57 3.97
C VAL A 132 -1.47 -5.05 3.67
N ALA A 133 -2.45 -5.42 2.84
CA ALA A 133 -2.66 -6.79 2.43
C ALA A 133 -1.41 -7.36 1.70
N VAL A 134 -0.72 -6.57 0.87
CA VAL A 134 0.56 -6.98 0.27
C VAL A 134 1.60 -7.30 1.37
N VAL A 135 1.75 -6.42 2.37
CA VAL A 135 2.66 -6.65 3.51
C VAL A 135 2.30 -7.92 4.26
N VAL A 136 1.03 -8.09 4.63
CA VAL A 136 0.53 -9.26 5.36
C VAL A 136 0.73 -10.54 4.56
N LEU A 137 0.56 -10.52 3.24
CA LEU A 137 0.81 -11.69 2.39
C LEU A 137 2.32 -12.00 2.26
N ALA A 138 3.16 -10.97 2.26
CA ALA A 138 4.60 -11.09 2.15
C ALA A 138 5.32 -11.45 3.47
N THR A 139 4.67 -11.31 4.62
CA THR A 139 5.28 -11.63 5.92
C THR A 139 5.26 -13.15 6.22
N PRO A 140 6.41 -13.74 6.62
CA PRO A 140 6.47 -15.11 7.10
C PRO A 140 5.52 -15.31 8.29
N ARG A 141 4.88 -16.48 8.37
CA ARG A 141 4.11 -16.84 9.58
C ARG A 141 5.08 -17.39 10.64
N PRO A 142 4.83 -17.11 11.94
CA PRO A 142 5.57 -17.80 12.99
C PRO A 142 5.35 -19.32 12.86
N ALA A 143 6.39 -20.10 13.15
CA ALA A 143 6.28 -21.54 13.18
C ALA A 143 5.20 -21.94 14.19
N ARG A 144 4.22 -22.75 13.76
CA ARG A 144 3.22 -23.29 14.69
C ARG A 144 3.96 -24.25 15.61
N THR A 145 4.11 -23.90 16.88
CA THR A 145 4.55 -24.86 17.89
C THR A 145 3.44 -25.90 18.02
N VAL A 146 3.62 -27.04 17.37
CA VAL A 146 2.81 -28.22 17.70
C VAL A 146 3.22 -28.57 19.12
N GLY A 147 2.32 -28.32 20.09
CA GLY A 147 2.57 -28.66 21.47
C GLY A 147 3.01 -30.11 21.53
N ALA A 148 4.08 -30.39 22.27
CA ALA A 148 4.35 -31.75 22.71
C ALA A 148 3.09 -32.19 23.47
N GLU A 149 2.33 -33.12 22.89
CA GLU A 149 1.27 -33.75 23.66
C GLU A 149 1.91 -34.40 24.90
N PRO A 150 1.28 -34.26 26.07
CA PRO A 150 1.78 -34.82 27.32
C PRO A 150 1.85 -36.35 27.29
#